data_AF-A0A926Z1I3-F1
#
_entry.id   AF-A0A926Z1I3-F1
#
_cell.length_a   1.000
_cell.length_b   1.000
_cell.length_c   1.000
_cell.angle_alpha   90.00
_cell.angle_beta   90.00
_cell.angle_gamma   90.00
#
_symmetry.space_group_name_H-M   'P 1'
#
loop_
_entity.id
_entity.type
_entity.pdbx_description
1 polymer ?
#
loop_
_entity_poly.entity_id
_entity_poly.type
_entity_poly.pdbx_seq_one_letter_code
_entity_poly.pdbx_strand_id
1 'polypeptide(L)'
;MLTTDLLIHRINGEEIIPKRLKLDQKNLNQAAELISFFQTAVGQTQGILERQLTDFEGNTTDYRIKRGLAYILKSSFCTFEIISPLEPIALRNRVFSLAAKSTYNRHNTQEILNKLANELSQELQQEILPTHIQTGLYADISQNKILTSFEAPKPEDLLHRYNLSQVQGIFYKATQLTLNAYRNVPGEYKLLFRYLKLFQLMAYIEGDADQGFTITVDGPTSLFSPSTRYGLAIAKLIPALLHVTKWSLSAILQTRDWETNSWKTGRFTLNSECGLVSHYPPGKPYDSMLEKSFANKWDSLKSRWVLEREVDLIPIPGSVMIPDFRLVHPDGRIYLLEIVGYWRPEYLQKKFAQVRKANSDNLILAISERLNLEKAGVKLDNIPAKIIWFKEKLLPKSVLAIID
;
A
#
# COMPACT_ATOMS: atom_id res chain seq x y z
N MET A 1 -3.87 5.34 5.64
CA MET A 1 -3.24 6.64 5.36
C MET A 1 -4.33 7.63 5.03
N LEU A 2 -4.20 8.91 5.38
CA LEU A 2 -5.24 9.92 5.15
C LEU A 2 -5.33 10.30 3.67
N THR A 3 -6.52 10.71 3.23
CA THR A 3 -6.76 11.29 1.91
C THR A 3 -6.35 12.77 1.89
N THR A 4 -6.10 13.32 0.69
CA THR A 4 -5.55 14.69 0.52
C THR A 4 -6.40 15.78 1.18
N ASP A 5 -7.72 15.64 1.20
CA ASP A 5 -8.69 16.54 1.83
C ASP A 5 -8.57 16.56 3.37
N LEU A 6 -8.13 15.45 3.97
CA LEU A 6 -7.92 15.31 5.42
C LEU A 6 -6.50 15.67 5.86
N LEU A 7 -5.60 16.00 4.91
CA LEU A 7 -4.25 16.43 5.23
C LEU A 7 -4.24 17.89 5.69
N ILE A 8 -3.61 18.12 6.83
CA ILE A 8 -3.47 19.44 7.44
C ILE A 8 -1.98 19.73 7.54
N HIS A 9 -1.54 20.80 6.89
CA HIS A 9 -0.17 21.27 6.94
C HIS A 9 -0.15 22.80 6.92
N ARG A 10 0.93 23.36 7.45
CA ARG A 10 1.28 24.78 7.29
C ARG A 10 2.52 24.89 6.42
N ILE A 11 2.68 26.01 5.74
CA ILE A 11 3.86 26.32 4.95
C ILE A 11 4.65 27.40 5.70
N ASN A 12 5.96 27.20 5.85
CA ASN A 12 6.89 28.18 6.41
C ASN A 12 8.04 28.39 5.43
N GLY A 13 7.99 29.46 4.63
CA GLY A 13 8.87 29.62 3.47
C GLY A 13 8.65 28.49 2.46
N GLU A 14 9.68 27.71 2.17
CA GLU A 14 9.59 26.52 1.31
C GLU A 14 9.25 25.24 2.10
N GLU A 15 9.28 25.27 3.44
CA GLU A 15 9.11 24.08 4.27
C GLU A 15 7.63 23.77 4.56
N ILE A 16 7.24 22.51 4.32
CA ILE A 16 5.90 22.01 4.66
C ILE A 16 5.93 21.35 6.03
N ILE A 17 5.12 21.84 6.97
CA ILE A 17 5.05 21.29 8.33
C ILE A 17 3.67 20.63 8.53
N PRO A 18 3.59 19.29 8.64
CA PRO A 18 2.34 18.58 8.86
C PRO A 18 1.80 18.85 10.26
N LYS A 19 0.48 18.85 10.41
CA LYS A 19 -0.18 18.91 11.71
C LYS A 19 0.16 17.66 12.51
N ARG A 20 0.59 17.88 13.76
CA ARG A 20 0.76 16.83 14.75
C ARG A 20 -0.12 17.11 15.97
N LEU A 21 -0.73 16.05 16.48
CA LEU A 21 -1.48 16.05 17.74
C LEU A 21 -0.55 15.62 18.87
N LYS A 22 -0.64 16.32 19.99
CA LYS A 22 0.05 15.93 21.22
C LYS A 22 -0.75 14.82 21.91
N LEU A 23 -0.07 13.97 22.67
CA LEU A 23 -0.68 12.98 23.57
C LEU A 23 -1.12 13.66 24.87
N ASP A 24 -1.95 14.70 24.76
CA ASP A 24 -2.56 15.37 25.91
C ASP A 24 -3.94 14.77 26.20
N GLN A 25 -4.46 15.02 27.41
CA GLN A 25 -5.75 14.47 27.83
C GLN A 25 -6.89 14.88 26.89
N LYS A 26 -6.83 16.08 26.30
CA LYS A 26 -7.85 16.57 25.36
C LYS A 26 -7.93 15.67 24.14
N ASN A 27 -6.80 15.42 23.45
CA ASN A 27 -6.79 14.61 22.24
C ASN A 27 -7.04 13.13 22.55
N LEU A 28 -6.56 12.63 23.70
CA LEU A 28 -6.81 11.25 24.13
C LEU A 28 -8.30 11.01 24.40
N ASN A 29 -8.98 11.94 25.08
CA ASN A 29 -10.42 11.85 25.31
C ASN A 29 -11.20 11.85 23.99
N GLN A 30 -10.84 12.73 23.04
CA GLN A 30 -11.45 12.76 21.71
C GLN A 30 -11.25 11.45 20.94
N ALA A 31 -10.05 10.87 21.01
CA ALA A 31 -9.77 9.58 20.39
C ALA A 31 -10.59 8.45 21.04
N ALA A 32 -10.67 8.41 22.37
CA ALA A 32 -11.44 7.42 23.12
C ALA A 32 -12.95 7.50 22.82
N GLU A 33 -13.50 8.72 22.77
CA GLU A 33 -14.90 8.95 22.42
C GLU A 33 -15.22 8.47 20.98
N LEU A 34 -14.34 8.78 20.03
CA LEU A 34 -14.46 8.25 18.66
C LEU A 34 -14.41 6.72 18.63
N ILE A 35 -13.47 6.10 19.34
CA ILE A 35 -13.37 4.63 19.43
C ILE A 35 -14.67 4.04 19.99
N SER A 36 -15.27 4.67 21.01
CA SER A 36 -16.54 4.24 21.58
C SER A 36 -17.69 4.25 20.56
N PHE A 37 -17.80 5.26 19.69
CA PHE A 37 -18.83 5.25 18.65
C PHE A 37 -18.71 4.04 17.72
N PHE A 38 -17.49 3.72 17.29
CA PHE A 38 -17.24 2.54 16.46
C PHE A 38 -17.55 1.23 17.18
N GLN A 39 -17.22 1.11 18.48
CA GLN A 39 -17.58 -0.07 19.29
C GLN A 39 -19.10 -0.24 19.39
N THR A 40 -19.85 0.84 19.62
CA THR A 40 -21.32 0.79 19.71
C THR A 40 -22.00 0.53 18.38
N ALA A 41 -21.34 0.85 17.26
CA ALA A 41 -21.86 0.68 15.92
C ALA A 41 -21.63 -0.72 15.34
N VAL A 42 -20.91 -1.62 16.04
CA VAL A 42 -20.73 -3.01 15.60
C VAL A 42 -22.11 -3.68 15.49
N GLY A 43 -22.37 -4.33 14.35
CA GLY A 43 -23.67 -4.90 13.99
C GLY A 43 -24.67 -3.92 13.37
N GLN A 44 -24.35 -2.62 13.32
CA GLN A 44 -25.19 -1.60 12.68
C GLN A 44 -24.72 -1.27 11.25
N THR A 45 -25.56 -0.55 10.52
CA THR A 45 -25.21 -0.09 9.17
C THR A 45 -24.17 1.03 9.21
N GLN A 46 -23.33 1.09 8.19
CA GLN A 46 -22.33 2.15 8.01
C GLN A 46 -22.98 3.55 8.02
N GLY A 47 -24.21 3.69 7.53
CA GLY A 47 -24.94 4.95 7.51
C GLY A 47 -25.33 5.46 8.91
N ILE A 48 -25.63 4.56 9.86
CA ILE A 48 -25.89 4.95 11.25
C ILE A 48 -24.61 5.50 11.89
N LEU A 49 -23.48 4.80 11.70
CA LEU A 49 -22.18 5.25 12.15
C LEU A 49 -21.80 6.62 11.54
N GLU A 50 -21.98 6.78 10.22
CA GLU A 50 -21.71 8.07 9.54
C GLU A 50 -22.54 9.22 10.09
N ARG A 51 -23.80 8.96 10.46
CA ARG A 51 -24.66 9.95 11.09
C ARG A 51 -24.15 10.35 12.47
N GLN A 52 -23.83 9.37 13.33
CA GLN A 52 -23.25 9.62 14.65
C GLN A 52 -21.96 10.43 14.56
N LEU A 53 -21.09 10.11 13.61
CA LEU A 53 -19.86 10.85 13.37
C LEU A 53 -20.12 12.29 12.90
N THR A 54 -21.12 12.50 12.04
CA THR A 54 -21.52 13.84 11.58
C THR A 54 -22.05 14.69 12.74
N ASP A 55 -22.88 14.10 13.60
CA ASP A 55 -23.40 14.78 14.79
C ASP A 55 -22.26 15.13 15.77
N PHE A 56 -21.27 14.24 15.91
CA PHE A 56 -20.09 14.46 16.74
C PHE A 56 -19.15 15.56 16.21
N GLU A 57 -19.04 15.72 14.89
CA GLU A 57 -18.29 16.83 14.29
C GLU A 57 -18.87 18.18 14.74
N GLY A 58 -20.19 18.31 14.66
CA GLY A 58 -20.94 19.53 15.01
C GLY A 58 -20.36 20.79 14.34
N ASN A 59 -20.48 21.93 15.01
CA ASN A 59 -19.93 23.21 14.55
C ASN A 59 -18.51 23.50 15.08
N THR A 60 -17.75 22.46 15.44
CA THR A 60 -16.41 22.65 16.02
C THR A 60 -15.37 23.00 14.97
N THR A 61 -14.43 23.88 15.32
CA THR A 61 -13.33 24.29 14.41
C THR A 61 -12.36 23.14 14.10
N ASP A 62 -12.30 22.13 14.96
CA ASP A 62 -11.41 20.96 14.83
C ASP A 62 -12.02 19.82 13.98
N TYR A 63 -13.10 20.06 13.21
CA TYR A 63 -13.82 19.02 12.46
C TYR A 63 -12.91 18.19 11.53
N ARG A 64 -11.89 18.80 10.91
CA ARG A 64 -10.94 18.09 10.03
C ARG A 64 -10.11 17.04 10.78
N ILE A 65 -9.77 17.30 12.04
CA ILE A 65 -9.04 16.36 12.89
C ILE A 65 -9.95 15.18 13.23
N LYS A 66 -11.19 15.46 13.67
CA LYS A 66 -12.20 14.42 13.96
C LYS A 66 -12.44 13.52 12.75
N ARG A 67 -12.64 14.11 11.57
CA ARG A 67 -12.75 13.38 10.29
C ARG A 67 -11.55 12.51 10.00
N GLY A 68 -10.34 13.03 10.20
CA GLY A 68 -9.12 12.27 9.97
C GLY A 68 -8.97 11.08 10.91
N LEU A 69 -9.28 11.24 12.20
CA LEU A 69 -9.28 10.14 13.17
C LEU A 69 -10.33 9.09 12.82
N ALA A 70 -11.58 9.50 12.55
CA ALA A 70 -12.66 8.61 12.15
C ALA A 70 -12.34 7.86 10.83
N TYR A 71 -11.72 8.54 9.87
CA TYR A 71 -11.27 7.92 8.63
C TYR A 71 -10.23 6.82 8.88
N ILE A 72 -9.28 7.04 9.80
CA ILE A 72 -8.27 6.03 10.16
C ILE A 72 -8.94 4.82 10.81
N LEU A 73 -9.86 5.03 11.76
CA LEU A 73 -10.65 3.96 12.38
C LEU A 73 -11.41 3.15 11.32
N LYS A 74 -12.15 3.83 10.45
CA LYS A 74 -12.94 3.21 9.38
C LYS A 74 -12.10 2.43 8.37
N SER A 75 -10.92 2.94 8.02
CA SER A 75 -10.08 2.35 6.96
C SER A 75 -9.12 1.26 7.42
N SER A 76 -8.70 1.27 8.69
CA SER A 76 -7.65 0.38 9.18
C SER A 76 -8.12 -0.64 10.22
N PHE A 77 -9.27 -0.41 10.87
CA PHE A 77 -9.70 -1.21 12.02
C PHE A 77 -11.11 -1.80 11.87
N CYS A 78 -11.82 -1.47 10.80
CA CYS A 78 -13.20 -1.92 10.57
C CYS A 78 -13.29 -2.92 9.41
N THR A 79 -14.15 -3.94 9.55
CA THR A 79 -14.60 -4.77 8.43
C THR A 79 -16.07 -4.48 8.15
N PHE A 80 -16.37 -4.09 6.91
CA PHE A 80 -17.73 -3.84 6.46
C PHE A 80 -18.12 -4.91 5.45
N GLU A 81 -19.21 -5.62 5.72
CA GLU A 81 -19.69 -6.71 4.90
C GLU A 81 -21.08 -6.43 4.34
N ILE A 82 -21.34 -7.04 3.19
CA ILE A 82 -22.65 -7.06 2.56
C ILE A 82 -23.39 -8.25 3.15
N ILE A 83 -24.40 -8.00 3.99
CA ILE A 83 -25.23 -9.06 4.57
C ILE A 83 -26.51 -9.15 3.74
N SER A 84 -26.60 -10.21 2.93
CA SER A 84 -27.75 -10.47 2.06
C SER A 84 -27.87 -11.98 1.80
N PRO A 85 -29.09 -12.55 1.67
CA PRO A 85 -29.28 -13.97 1.37
C PRO A 85 -28.70 -14.40 0.02
N LEU A 86 -28.65 -13.48 -0.94
CA LEU A 86 -28.03 -13.65 -2.26
C LEU A 86 -27.21 -12.41 -2.58
N GLU A 87 -26.32 -12.51 -3.57
CA GLU A 87 -25.71 -11.33 -4.17
C GLU A 87 -26.80 -10.28 -4.53
N PRO A 88 -26.69 -9.02 -4.06
CA PRO A 88 -27.79 -8.05 -4.15
C PRO A 88 -28.36 -7.84 -5.55
N ILE A 89 -27.52 -7.97 -6.59
CA ILE A 89 -27.95 -7.91 -7.99
C ILE A 89 -28.91 -9.07 -8.33
N ALA A 90 -28.56 -10.30 -7.93
CA ALA A 90 -29.38 -11.48 -8.15
C ALA A 90 -30.69 -11.42 -7.34
N LEU A 91 -30.59 -10.94 -6.09
CA LEU A 91 -31.76 -10.74 -5.23
C LEU A 91 -32.75 -9.74 -5.84
N ARG A 92 -32.27 -8.57 -6.29
CA ARG A 92 -33.07 -7.56 -6.99
C ARG A 92 -33.75 -8.13 -8.23
N ASN A 93 -33.01 -8.89 -9.05
CA ASN A 93 -33.58 -9.52 -10.24
C ASN A 93 -34.75 -10.46 -9.90
N ARG A 94 -34.60 -11.31 -8.87
CA ARG A 94 -35.69 -12.22 -8.45
C ARG A 94 -36.89 -11.46 -7.90
N VAL A 95 -36.67 -10.53 -6.97
CA VAL A 95 -37.74 -9.74 -6.35
C VAL A 95 -38.52 -8.96 -7.41
N PHE A 96 -37.83 -8.24 -8.29
CA PHE A 96 -38.48 -7.40 -9.29
C PHE A 96 -39.15 -8.20 -10.42
N SER A 97 -38.61 -9.37 -10.78
CA SER A 97 -39.26 -10.27 -11.74
C SER A 97 -40.58 -10.85 -11.20
N LEU A 98 -40.64 -11.13 -9.89
CA LEU A 98 -41.89 -11.55 -9.23
C LEU A 98 -42.87 -10.38 -9.10
N ALA A 99 -42.38 -9.20 -8.68
CA ALA A 99 -43.19 -8.01 -8.54
C ALA A 99 -43.84 -7.57 -9.86
N ALA A 100 -43.12 -7.66 -10.98
CA ALA A 100 -43.62 -7.33 -12.32
C ALA A 100 -44.82 -8.18 -12.78
N LYS A 101 -45.04 -9.35 -12.16
CA LYS A 101 -46.18 -10.25 -12.47
C LYS A 101 -47.41 -9.98 -11.61
N SER A 102 -47.33 -9.04 -10.66
CA SER A 102 -48.36 -8.77 -9.66
C SER A 102 -48.92 -7.35 -9.78
N THR A 103 -50.09 -7.10 -9.18
CA THR A 103 -50.66 -5.74 -9.10
C THR A 103 -49.99 -4.93 -7.98
N TYR A 104 -49.85 -3.61 -8.19
CA TYR A 104 -49.16 -2.72 -7.25
C TYR A 104 -50.00 -2.43 -6.00
N ASN A 105 -49.77 -3.16 -4.91
CA ASN A 105 -50.32 -2.84 -3.59
C ASN A 105 -49.41 -3.36 -2.47
N ARG A 106 -49.55 -2.83 -1.25
CA ARG A 106 -48.73 -3.23 -0.08
C ARG A 106 -48.90 -4.69 0.34
N HIS A 107 -50.09 -5.24 0.14
CA HIS A 107 -50.39 -6.62 0.52
C HIS A 107 -49.60 -7.62 -0.35
N ASN A 108 -49.65 -7.42 -1.67
CA ASN A 108 -48.91 -8.19 -2.65
C ASN A 108 -47.40 -8.10 -2.43
N THR A 109 -46.87 -6.93 -2.06
CA THR A 109 -45.45 -6.80 -1.70
C THR A 109 -45.08 -7.77 -0.58
N GLN A 110 -45.88 -7.84 0.48
CA GLN A 110 -45.62 -8.75 1.60
C GLN A 110 -45.73 -10.22 1.17
N GLU A 111 -46.73 -10.57 0.37
CA GLU A 111 -46.87 -11.93 -0.17
C GLU A 111 -45.68 -12.34 -1.04
N ILE A 112 -45.19 -11.44 -1.90
CA ILE A 112 -44.00 -11.69 -2.73
C ILE A 112 -42.77 -11.93 -1.88
N LEU A 113 -42.54 -11.09 -0.86
CA LEU A 113 -41.40 -11.24 0.03
C LEU A 113 -41.49 -12.54 0.83
N ASN A 114 -42.66 -12.90 1.35
CA ASN A 114 -42.90 -14.17 2.05
C ASN A 114 -42.66 -15.38 1.13
N LYS A 115 -43.19 -15.33 -0.09
CA LYS A 115 -43.01 -16.39 -1.07
C LYS A 115 -41.54 -16.59 -1.42
N LEU A 116 -40.84 -15.50 -1.75
CA LEU A 116 -39.42 -15.56 -2.09
C LEU A 116 -38.57 -16.00 -0.89
N ALA A 117 -38.92 -15.57 0.32
CA ALA A 117 -38.27 -16.01 1.55
C ALA A 117 -38.35 -17.53 1.74
N ASN A 118 -39.54 -18.12 1.51
CA ASN A 118 -39.73 -19.57 1.57
C ASN A 118 -38.95 -20.29 0.46
N GLU A 119 -39.01 -19.80 -0.78
CA GLU A 119 -38.27 -20.37 -1.92
C GLU A 119 -36.76 -20.38 -1.66
N LEU A 120 -36.20 -19.24 -1.22
CA LEU A 120 -34.78 -19.13 -0.90
C LEU A 120 -34.42 -19.98 0.31
N SER A 121 -35.30 -20.10 1.30
CA SER A 121 -35.02 -20.92 2.48
C SER A 121 -34.83 -22.40 2.12
N GLN A 122 -35.63 -22.89 1.17
CA GLN A 122 -35.50 -24.25 0.65
C GLN A 122 -34.26 -24.41 -0.24
N GLU A 123 -34.01 -23.46 -1.14
CA GLU A 123 -32.86 -23.49 -2.07
C GLU A 123 -31.51 -23.46 -1.34
N LEU A 124 -31.39 -22.61 -0.31
CA LEU A 124 -30.14 -22.39 0.43
C LEU A 124 -30.03 -23.25 1.69
N GLN A 125 -31.05 -24.06 2.00
CA GLN A 125 -31.13 -24.89 3.22
C GLN A 125 -30.87 -24.09 4.52
N GLN A 126 -31.34 -22.84 4.56
CA GLN A 126 -31.17 -21.92 5.67
C GLN A 126 -32.44 -21.09 5.84
N GLU A 127 -32.84 -20.78 7.07
CA GLU A 127 -34.00 -19.92 7.31
C GLU A 127 -33.76 -18.48 6.80
N ILE A 128 -34.60 -18.04 5.88
CA ILE A 128 -34.60 -16.68 5.31
C ILE A 128 -35.94 -16.03 5.62
N LEU A 129 -35.89 -14.88 6.27
CA LEU A 129 -37.05 -14.07 6.60
C LEU A 129 -37.29 -13.01 5.52
N PRO A 130 -38.54 -12.54 5.34
CA PRO A 130 -38.86 -11.43 4.44
C PRO A 130 -38.03 -10.16 4.72
N THR A 131 -37.72 -9.92 5.99
CA THR A 131 -36.86 -8.81 6.44
C THR A 131 -35.45 -8.91 5.88
N HIS A 132 -34.88 -10.12 5.78
CA HIS A 132 -33.55 -10.35 5.19
C HIS A 132 -33.54 -10.03 3.70
N ILE A 133 -34.64 -10.28 2.99
CA ILE A 133 -34.77 -9.90 1.58
C ILE A 133 -34.85 -8.37 1.48
N GLN A 134 -35.67 -7.74 2.30
CA GLN A 134 -35.86 -6.28 2.27
C GLN A 134 -34.55 -5.52 2.54
N THR A 135 -33.78 -5.95 3.54
CA THR A 135 -32.46 -5.36 3.82
C THR A 135 -31.42 -5.73 2.75
N GLY A 136 -31.46 -6.95 2.24
CA GLY A 136 -30.53 -7.48 1.24
C GLY A 136 -30.60 -6.78 -0.12
N LEU A 137 -31.76 -6.25 -0.53
CA LEU A 137 -31.98 -5.60 -1.84
C LEU A 137 -30.92 -4.57 -2.21
N TYR A 138 -30.49 -3.79 -1.21
CA TYR A 138 -29.54 -2.69 -1.38
C TYR A 138 -28.38 -2.77 -0.39
N ALA A 139 -28.06 -3.97 0.11
CA ALA A 139 -26.95 -4.18 1.04
C ALA A 139 -25.57 -3.87 0.41
N ASP A 140 -25.48 -3.82 -0.93
CA ASP A 140 -24.29 -3.43 -1.69
C ASP A 140 -23.97 -1.92 -1.63
N ILE A 141 -24.94 -1.07 -1.31
CA ILE A 141 -24.73 0.36 -1.11
C ILE A 141 -23.85 0.57 0.13
N SER A 142 -22.84 1.44 0.02
CA SER A 142 -21.85 1.67 1.09
C SER A 142 -22.49 1.96 2.46
N GLN A 143 -23.53 2.80 2.51
CA GLN A 143 -24.24 3.14 3.76
C GLN A 143 -24.99 1.96 4.39
N ASN A 144 -25.34 0.93 3.61
CA ASN A 144 -26.11 -0.22 4.09
C ASN A 144 -25.23 -1.39 4.52
N LYS A 145 -23.92 -1.34 4.22
CA LYS A 145 -22.98 -2.35 4.69
C LYS A 145 -22.96 -2.40 6.21
N ILE A 146 -22.83 -3.59 6.77
CA ILE A 146 -22.84 -3.82 8.20
C ILE A 146 -21.41 -3.82 8.72
N LEU A 147 -21.14 -3.10 9.81
CA LEU A 147 -19.88 -3.18 10.53
C LEU A 147 -19.82 -4.51 11.29
N THR A 148 -19.11 -5.52 10.76
CA THR A 148 -19.08 -6.87 11.34
C THR A 148 -18.01 -7.02 12.42
N SER A 149 -16.86 -6.37 12.24
CA SER A 149 -15.76 -6.38 13.20
C SER A 149 -15.14 -5.01 13.33
N PHE A 150 -14.72 -4.71 14.56
CA PHE A 150 -13.94 -3.52 14.89
C PHE A 150 -12.82 -3.88 15.86
N GLU A 151 -11.58 -3.83 15.37
CA GLU A 151 -10.38 -4.04 16.18
C GLU A 151 -10.00 -2.73 16.89
N ALA A 152 -10.63 -2.46 18.03
CA ALA A 152 -10.46 -1.20 18.73
C ALA A 152 -8.99 -0.92 19.12
N PRO A 153 -8.33 0.12 18.55
CA PRO A 153 -6.98 0.50 18.97
C PRO A 153 -7.01 1.22 20.32
N LYS A 154 -5.85 1.33 20.95
CA LYS A 154 -5.71 2.28 22.08
C LYS A 154 -5.77 3.72 21.56
N PRO A 155 -6.30 4.68 22.35
CA PRO A 155 -6.34 6.09 21.96
C PRO A 155 -4.97 6.65 21.55
N GLU A 156 -3.91 6.28 22.26
CA GLU A 156 -2.52 6.69 21.96
C GLU A 156 -2.08 6.21 20.58
N ASP A 157 -2.35 4.94 20.26
CA ASP A 157 -1.99 4.32 18.98
C ASP A 157 -2.73 4.99 17.81
N LEU A 158 -3.99 5.39 18.02
CA LEU A 158 -4.76 6.14 17.03
C LEU A 158 -4.14 7.52 16.75
N LEU A 159 -3.71 8.24 17.79
CA LEU A 159 -3.05 9.54 17.63
C LEU A 159 -1.68 9.41 16.95
N HIS A 160 -0.90 8.38 17.30
CA HIS A 160 0.34 8.05 16.60
C HIS A 160 0.08 7.73 15.13
N ARG A 161 -0.93 6.93 14.84
CA ARG A 161 -1.35 6.57 13.47
C ARG A 161 -1.79 7.79 12.68
N TYR A 162 -2.47 8.74 13.31
CA TYR A 162 -2.87 10.01 12.70
C TYR A 162 -1.65 10.87 12.37
N ASN A 163 -0.75 11.10 13.32
CA ASN A 163 0.46 11.88 13.12
C ASN A 163 1.34 11.31 12.00
N LEU A 164 1.51 9.99 11.98
CA LEU A 164 2.21 9.31 10.90
C LEU A 164 1.47 9.49 9.57
N SER A 165 0.15 9.36 9.55
CA SER A 165 -0.64 9.51 8.31
C SER A 165 -0.59 10.93 7.74
N GLN A 166 -0.50 11.96 8.59
CA GLN A 166 -0.30 13.36 8.16
C GLN A 166 1.05 13.53 7.47
N VAL A 167 2.12 12.92 8.00
CA VAL A 167 3.45 12.92 7.40
C VAL A 167 3.47 12.12 6.10
N GLN A 168 2.86 10.93 6.08
CA GLN A 168 2.73 10.10 4.88
C GLN A 168 2.07 10.87 3.73
N GLY A 169 1.05 11.68 4.04
CA GLY A 169 0.34 12.47 3.04
C GLY A 169 1.17 13.53 2.32
N ILE A 170 2.27 14.01 2.92
CA ILE A 170 3.19 14.96 2.27
C ILE A 170 3.80 14.33 1.01
N PHE A 171 4.11 13.04 1.08
CA PHE A 171 4.79 12.31 0.00
C PHE A 171 3.90 12.06 -1.22
N TYR A 172 2.60 12.33 -1.14
CA TYR A 172 1.71 12.26 -2.31
C TYR A 172 2.12 13.25 -3.40
N LYS A 173 2.81 14.33 -3.00
CA LYS A 173 3.32 15.39 -3.88
C LYS A 173 4.85 15.40 -3.98
N ALA A 174 5.52 14.38 -3.45
CA ALA A 174 6.98 14.30 -3.50
C ALA A 174 7.48 13.92 -4.89
N THR A 175 8.52 14.61 -5.33
CA THR A 175 9.11 14.55 -6.67
C THR A 175 10.48 13.89 -6.68
N GLN A 176 11.16 13.96 -5.55
CA GLN A 176 12.45 13.36 -5.30
C GLN A 176 12.55 13.17 -3.80
N LEU A 177 13.10 12.03 -3.40
CA LEU A 177 13.37 11.70 -2.02
C LEU A 177 14.83 11.30 -1.89
N THR A 178 15.51 11.86 -0.91
CA THR A 178 16.87 11.48 -0.53
C THR A 178 16.84 11.06 0.92
N LEU A 179 17.21 9.81 1.16
CA LEU A 179 17.21 9.18 2.46
C LEU A 179 18.64 8.75 2.79
N ASN A 180 19.23 9.36 3.81
CA ASN A 180 20.53 8.99 4.35
C ASN A 180 20.29 8.07 5.54
N ALA A 181 20.52 6.78 5.37
CA ALA A 181 20.53 5.80 6.44
C ALA A 181 21.97 5.64 6.93
N TYR A 182 22.35 6.40 7.97
CA TYR A 182 23.68 6.34 8.60
C TYR A 182 23.98 4.94 9.14
N ARG A 183 25.15 4.72 9.76
CA ARG A 183 25.51 3.42 10.35
C ARG A 183 24.41 2.85 11.28
N ASN A 184 23.85 1.71 10.89
CA ASN A 184 22.81 0.94 11.57
C ASN A 184 23.19 -0.56 11.63
N VAL A 185 22.42 -1.36 12.37
CA VAL A 185 22.60 -2.82 12.39
C VAL A 185 22.21 -3.41 11.02
N PRO A 186 22.94 -4.40 10.45
CA PRO A 186 22.66 -4.95 9.13
C PRO A 186 21.22 -5.40 8.89
N GLY A 187 20.54 -5.91 9.93
CA GLY A 187 19.13 -6.32 9.86
C GLY A 187 18.17 -5.16 9.54
N GLU A 188 18.46 -3.94 10.01
CA GLU A 188 17.64 -2.75 9.76
C GLU A 188 17.74 -2.29 8.30
N TYR A 189 18.96 -2.34 7.72
CA TYR A 189 19.13 -2.05 6.30
C TYR A 189 18.41 -3.06 5.42
N LYS A 190 18.56 -4.36 5.74
CA LYS A 190 17.85 -5.44 5.04
C LYS A 190 16.34 -5.21 5.09
N LEU A 191 15.80 -4.83 6.25
CA LEU A 191 14.39 -4.50 6.41
C LEU A 191 13.96 -3.31 5.53
N LEU A 192 14.71 -2.20 5.57
CA LEU A 192 14.42 -1.00 4.78
C LEU A 192 14.43 -1.30 3.28
N PHE A 193 15.47 -1.97 2.80
CA PHE A 193 15.61 -2.33 1.39
C PHE A 193 14.51 -3.28 0.91
N ARG A 194 14.09 -4.21 1.76
CA ARG A 194 12.95 -5.08 1.48
C ARG A 194 11.66 -4.28 1.29
N TYR A 195 11.45 -3.24 2.08
CA TYR A 195 10.31 -2.34 1.88
C TYR A 195 10.43 -1.47 0.61
N LEU A 196 11.63 -1.05 0.22
CA LEU A 196 11.85 -0.37 -1.07
C LEU A 196 11.42 -1.25 -2.24
N LYS A 197 11.81 -2.53 -2.22
CA LYS A 197 11.45 -3.53 -3.24
C LYS A 197 9.97 -3.87 -3.22
N LEU A 198 9.41 -4.13 -2.03
CA LEU A 198 7.99 -4.39 -1.80
C LEU A 198 7.10 -3.29 -2.39
N PHE A 199 7.47 -2.03 -2.21
CA PHE A 199 6.72 -0.89 -2.74
C PHE A 199 7.14 -0.50 -4.17
N GLN A 200 8.02 -1.28 -4.79
CA GLN A 200 8.50 -1.10 -6.16
C GLN A 200 9.05 0.30 -6.42
N LEU A 201 9.76 0.82 -5.42
CA LEU A 201 10.37 2.14 -5.51
C LEU A 201 11.63 2.08 -6.37
N MET A 202 11.77 3.06 -7.26
CA MET A 202 12.96 3.26 -8.08
C MET A 202 14.05 3.90 -7.21
N ALA A 203 14.70 3.07 -6.42
CA ALA A 203 15.76 3.49 -5.53
C ALA A 203 17.14 3.24 -6.16
N TYR A 204 18.03 4.22 -6.00
CA TYR A 204 19.46 4.06 -6.22
C TYR A 204 20.16 4.15 -4.87
N ILE A 205 21.04 3.19 -4.58
CA ILE A 205 21.65 3.00 -3.26
C ILE A 205 23.16 3.14 -3.39
N GLU A 206 23.70 4.13 -2.71
CA GLU A 206 25.13 4.44 -2.64
C GLU A 206 25.64 4.25 -1.22
N GLY A 207 26.94 3.95 -1.08
CA GLY A 207 27.59 3.74 0.22
C GLY A 207 27.81 2.28 0.59
N ASP A 208 28.17 2.07 1.85
CA ASP A 208 28.57 0.79 2.42
C ASP A 208 28.01 0.62 3.84
N ALA A 209 28.13 -0.59 4.40
CA ALA A 209 27.58 -0.89 5.71
C ALA A 209 28.32 -0.18 6.87
N ASP A 210 29.54 0.32 6.65
CA ASP A 210 30.37 0.95 7.68
C ASP A 210 30.06 2.44 7.83
N GLN A 211 29.86 3.15 6.71
CA GLN A 211 29.51 4.57 6.62
C GLN A 211 27.98 4.77 6.66
N GLY A 212 27.22 3.82 6.12
CA GLY A 212 25.80 3.92 5.87
C GLY A 212 25.48 4.11 4.38
N PHE A 213 24.18 4.15 4.09
CA PHE A 213 23.65 4.19 2.73
C PHE A 213 22.92 5.49 2.43
N THR A 214 23.19 6.05 1.26
CA THR A 214 22.40 7.12 0.65
C THR A 214 21.46 6.50 -0.37
N ILE A 215 20.17 6.65 -0.13
CA ILE A 215 19.10 6.08 -0.95
C ILE A 215 18.40 7.24 -1.63
N THR A 216 18.57 7.34 -2.94
CA THR A 216 17.85 8.31 -3.76
C THR A 216 16.68 7.61 -4.42
N VAL A 217 15.47 8.05 -4.12
CA VAL A 217 14.25 7.59 -4.78
C VAL A 217 13.76 8.72 -5.68
N ASP A 218 13.88 8.49 -7.00
CA ASP A 218 13.32 9.43 -7.98
C ASP A 218 11.80 9.38 -7.89
N GLY A 219 11.15 10.55 -7.84
CA GLY A 219 9.70 10.67 -7.69
C GLY A 219 8.93 10.77 -9.00
N PRO A 220 7.59 10.81 -8.92
CA PRO A 220 6.69 10.73 -10.05
C PRO A 220 6.56 12.02 -10.87
N THR A 221 6.99 13.20 -10.43
CA THR A 221 6.76 14.42 -11.23
C THR A 221 7.83 14.69 -12.28
N SER A 222 8.91 13.90 -12.32
CA SER A 222 9.68 13.71 -13.56
C SER A 222 8.85 12.94 -14.60
N LEU A 223 7.69 12.35 -14.21
CA LEU A 223 6.72 11.73 -15.14
C LEU A 223 5.87 12.87 -15.65
N PHE A 224 5.66 12.95 -16.96
CA PHE A 224 4.59 13.74 -17.51
C PHE A 224 3.28 13.45 -16.73
N SER A 225 2.68 14.52 -16.18
CA SER A 225 1.61 14.53 -15.17
C SER A 225 1.95 13.87 -13.81
N PRO A 226 1.72 14.56 -12.67
CA PRO A 226 1.92 13.98 -11.34
C PRO A 226 1.06 12.72 -11.16
N SER A 227 1.68 11.54 -11.10
CA SER A 227 0.96 10.32 -10.75
C SER A 227 0.93 10.14 -9.23
N THR A 228 -0.27 10.24 -8.66
CA THR A 228 -0.50 10.06 -7.20
C THR A 228 -0.11 8.65 -6.72
N ARG A 229 -0.11 7.66 -7.62
CA ARG A 229 0.17 6.25 -7.32
C ARG A 229 1.58 6.01 -6.77
N TYR A 230 2.59 6.68 -7.33
CA TYR A 230 3.96 6.48 -6.89
C TYR A 230 4.27 7.28 -5.61
N GLY A 231 3.69 8.48 -5.45
CA GLY A 231 3.75 9.22 -4.18
C GLY A 231 3.13 8.43 -3.03
N LEU A 232 2.05 7.68 -3.29
CA LEU A 232 1.48 6.73 -2.34
C LEU A 232 2.44 5.56 -2.00
N ALA A 233 3.23 5.08 -2.96
CA ALA A 233 4.24 4.05 -2.70
C ALA A 233 5.36 4.58 -1.79
N ILE A 234 5.84 5.82 -2.02
CA ILE A 234 6.80 6.48 -1.13
C ILE A 234 6.20 6.65 0.28
N ALA A 235 4.95 7.09 0.36
CA ALA A 235 4.26 7.25 1.65
C ALA A 235 4.20 5.94 2.45
N LYS A 236 4.06 4.79 1.78
CA LYS A 236 4.07 3.46 2.41
C LYS A 236 5.45 3.03 2.93
N LEU A 237 6.55 3.61 2.43
CA LEU A 237 7.90 3.36 2.93
C LEU A 237 8.13 3.98 4.32
N ILE A 238 7.49 5.12 4.62
CA ILE A 238 7.77 5.90 5.85
C ILE A 238 7.62 5.09 7.14
N PRO A 239 6.57 4.28 7.37
CA PRO A 239 6.47 3.43 8.56
C PRO A 239 7.63 2.43 8.67
N ALA A 240 8.10 1.88 7.54
CA ALA A 240 9.24 0.97 7.53
C ALA A 240 10.55 1.67 7.92
N LEU A 241 10.73 2.92 7.46
CA LEU A 241 11.88 3.74 7.82
C LEU A 241 11.97 3.99 9.33
N LEU A 242 10.84 4.06 10.04
CA LEU A 242 10.82 4.24 11.49
C LEU A 242 11.37 3.04 12.29
N HIS A 243 11.62 1.90 11.64
CA HIS A 243 12.34 0.77 12.27
C HIS A 243 13.86 0.90 12.18
N VAL A 244 14.37 1.90 11.45
CA VAL A 244 15.80 2.18 11.32
C VAL A 244 16.20 3.22 12.37
N THR A 245 17.29 2.99 13.10
CA THR A 245 17.62 3.83 14.28
C THR A 245 18.18 5.20 13.94
N LYS A 246 19.05 5.30 12.92
CA LYS A 246 19.69 6.56 12.53
C LYS A 246 19.49 6.85 11.05
N TRP A 247 18.75 7.92 10.76
CA TRP A 247 18.51 8.37 9.40
C TRP A 247 18.13 9.85 9.32
N SER A 248 18.36 10.44 8.15
CA SER A 248 17.74 11.71 7.74
C SER A 248 17.13 11.59 6.36
N LEU A 249 16.05 12.32 6.15
CA LEU A 249 15.24 12.28 4.95
C LEU A 249 14.97 13.71 4.49
N SER A 250 15.14 13.94 3.20
CA SER A 250 14.79 15.18 2.53
C SER A 250 13.94 14.84 1.31
N ALA A 251 12.82 15.55 1.14
CA ALA A 251 11.95 15.42 -0.01
C ALA A 251 11.75 16.78 -0.68
N ILE A 252 11.81 16.77 -2.01
CA ILE A 252 11.39 17.89 -2.85
C ILE A 252 9.94 17.63 -3.23
N LEU A 253 9.11 18.65 -3.13
CA LEU A 253 7.66 18.58 -3.35
C LEU A 253 7.28 19.54 -4.47
N GLN A 254 6.32 19.16 -5.31
CA GLN A 254 5.75 20.07 -6.30
C GLN A 254 4.26 20.21 -6.07
N THR A 255 3.83 21.45 -5.88
CA THR A 255 2.44 21.80 -5.67
C THR A 255 2.03 22.85 -6.69
N ARG A 256 0.84 22.72 -7.28
CA ARG A 256 0.25 23.82 -8.04
C ARG A 256 -0.35 24.82 -7.07
N ASP A 257 0.00 26.08 -7.30
CA ASP A 257 -0.68 27.19 -6.68
C ASP A 257 -2.08 27.33 -7.27
N TRP A 258 -3.08 27.56 -6.43
CA TRP A 258 -4.46 27.65 -6.86
C TRP A 258 -4.76 29.02 -7.50
N GLU A 259 -4.07 30.08 -7.07
CA GLU A 259 -4.29 31.45 -7.57
C GLU A 259 -3.61 31.66 -8.92
N THR A 260 -2.34 31.27 -9.02
CA THR A 260 -1.49 31.53 -10.20
C THR A 260 -1.41 30.36 -11.16
N ASN A 261 -1.93 29.17 -10.77
CA ASN A 261 -1.77 27.90 -11.49
C ASN A 261 -0.30 27.54 -11.82
N SER A 262 0.65 28.18 -11.14
CA SER A 262 2.09 27.97 -11.30
C SER A 262 2.58 26.82 -10.42
N TRP A 263 3.68 26.18 -10.82
CA TRP A 263 4.33 25.16 -10.01
C TRP A 263 5.20 25.81 -8.95
N LYS A 264 4.94 25.50 -7.68
CA LYS A 264 5.77 25.87 -6.54
C LYS A 264 6.53 24.64 -6.04
N THR A 265 7.82 24.83 -5.81
CA THR A 265 8.68 23.83 -5.20
C THR A 265 8.66 24.01 -3.69
N GLY A 266 8.30 22.95 -2.97
CA GLY A 266 8.37 22.88 -1.53
C GLY A 266 9.44 21.87 -1.09
N ARG A 267 9.82 21.93 0.17
CA ARG A 267 10.77 21.02 0.80
C ARG A 267 10.17 20.44 2.07
N PHE A 268 10.52 19.20 2.37
CA PHE A 268 10.20 18.56 3.63
C PHE A 268 11.41 17.80 4.13
N THR A 269 11.75 17.99 5.41
CA THR A 269 12.83 17.26 6.05
C THR A 269 12.32 16.51 7.27
N LEU A 270 12.94 15.37 7.55
CA LEU A 270 12.61 14.52 8.68
C LEU A 270 13.86 13.75 9.10
N ASN A 271 14.00 13.45 10.39
CA ASN A 271 15.11 12.65 10.92
C ASN A 271 14.59 11.60 11.92
N SER A 272 15.50 10.74 12.39
CA SER A 272 15.19 9.70 13.37
C SER A 272 14.60 10.20 14.69
N GLU A 273 14.82 11.47 15.05
CA GLU A 273 14.30 12.10 16.27
C GLU A 273 12.87 12.65 16.12
N CYS A 274 12.19 12.31 15.02
CA CYS A 274 10.88 12.87 14.71
C CYS A 274 9.75 12.45 15.67
N GLY A 275 9.95 11.48 16.56
CA GLY A 275 8.93 11.03 17.53
C GLY A 275 7.68 10.40 16.89
N LEU A 276 7.76 9.98 15.62
CA LEU A 276 6.71 9.21 14.97
C LEU A 276 6.82 7.73 15.36
N VAL A 277 5.68 7.05 15.42
CA VAL A 277 5.61 5.62 15.79
C VAL A 277 5.10 4.82 14.60
N SER A 278 5.82 3.75 14.25
CA SER A 278 5.41 2.84 13.19
C SER A 278 4.20 2.01 13.61
N HIS A 279 3.30 1.78 12.66
CA HIS A 279 2.22 0.80 12.80
C HIS A 279 2.57 -0.53 12.11
N TYR A 280 3.76 -0.65 11.50
CA TYR A 280 4.22 -1.91 10.93
C TYR A 280 4.79 -2.79 12.04
N PRO A 281 4.49 -4.11 12.01
CA PRO A 281 5.05 -5.01 13.00
C PRO A 281 6.56 -5.16 12.75
N PRO A 282 7.38 -5.29 13.81
CA PRO A 282 8.80 -5.55 13.67
C PRO A 282 9.04 -6.91 12.99
N GLY A 283 10.04 -6.97 12.11
CA GLY A 283 10.57 -8.23 11.55
C GLY A 283 9.84 -8.79 10.33
N LYS A 284 8.55 -8.52 10.10
CA LYS A 284 7.80 -9.10 8.96
C LYS A 284 7.36 -8.03 7.95
N PRO A 285 7.85 -8.08 6.70
CA PRO A 285 7.29 -7.26 5.64
C PRO A 285 5.95 -7.90 5.25
N TYR A 286 4.93 -7.11 4.94
CA TYR A 286 3.76 -7.68 4.27
C TYR A 286 4.14 -7.91 2.81
N ASP A 287 4.35 -9.17 2.42
CA ASP A 287 4.83 -9.56 1.09
C ASP A 287 4.08 -8.85 -0.06
N SER A 288 4.80 -8.47 -1.12
CA SER A 288 4.16 -7.93 -2.31
C SER A 288 3.37 -9.04 -2.99
N MET A 289 2.19 -8.72 -3.53
CA MET A 289 1.38 -9.69 -4.26
C MET A 289 2.12 -10.31 -5.46
N LEU A 290 3.08 -9.58 -6.06
CA LEU A 290 3.83 -10.04 -7.23
C LEU A 290 4.89 -11.08 -6.86
N GLU A 291 5.73 -10.81 -5.86
CA GLU A 291 6.75 -11.75 -5.38
C GLU A 291 6.10 -13.00 -4.77
N LYS A 292 5.01 -12.81 -4.01
CA LYS A 292 4.23 -13.92 -3.46
C LYS A 292 3.66 -14.81 -4.57
N SER A 293 3.17 -14.22 -5.67
CA SER A 293 2.66 -15.00 -6.80
C SER A 293 3.76 -15.79 -7.53
N PHE A 294 4.98 -15.26 -7.60
CA PHE A 294 6.13 -15.96 -8.19
C PHE A 294 6.62 -17.08 -7.26
N ALA A 295 6.82 -16.79 -5.98
CA ALA A 295 7.22 -17.77 -4.97
C ALA A 295 6.24 -18.95 -4.90
N ASN A 296 4.93 -18.68 -4.83
CA ASN A 296 3.90 -19.74 -4.81
C ASN A 296 3.94 -20.64 -6.06
N LYS A 297 4.29 -20.08 -7.23
CA LYS A 297 4.46 -20.84 -8.48
C LYS A 297 5.79 -21.58 -8.54
N TRP A 298 6.81 -21.09 -7.87
CA TRP A 298 8.09 -21.78 -7.74
C TRP A 298 7.90 -23.04 -6.89
N ASP A 299 7.26 -22.90 -5.74
CA ASP A 299 6.99 -24.01 -4.81
C ASP A 299 6.17 -25.13 -5.46
N SER A 300 5.24 -24.78 -6.37
CA SER A 300 4.41 -25.78 -7.06
C SER A 300 5.16 -26.63 -8.09
N LEU A 301 6.34 -26.20 -8.55
CA LEU A 301 7.16 -26.93 -9.52
C LEU A 301 7.98 -28.05 -8.89
N LYS A 302 8.15 -28.05 -7.55
CA LYS A 302 8.96 -29.04 -6.81
C LYS A 302 10.35 -29.27 -7.42
N SER A 303 11.00 -28.19 -7.89
CA SER A 303 12.36 -28.24 -8.40
C SER A 303 13.38 -28.48 -7.29
N ARG A 304 14.57 -28.95 -7.64
CA ARG A 304 15.70 -29.04 -6.68
C ARG A 304 16.19 -27.67 -6.22
N TRP A 305 16.00 -26.64 -7.04
CA TRP A 305 16.33 -25.25 -6.72
C TRP A 305 15.39 -24.69 -5.66
N VAL A 306 15.97 -24.22 -4.55
CA VAL A 306 15.28 -23.51 -3.47
C VAL A 306 15.32 -22.02 -3.77
N LEU A 307 14.15 -21.39 -3.79
CA LEU A 307 14.01 -19.95 -3.94
C LEU A 307 14.04 -19.28 -2.57
N GLU A 308 15.13 -18.61 -2.28
CA GLU A 308 15.32 -17.78 -1.09
C GLU A 308 15.02 -16.32 -1.41
N ARG A 309 14.31 -15.66 -0.48
CA ARG A 309 13.99 -14.23 -0.59
C ARG A 309 15.06 -13.35 0.06
N GLU A 310 15.84 -13.91 0.98
CA GLU A 310 16.94 -13.18 1.59
C GLU A 310 18.13 -13.23 0.64
N VAL A 311 18.44 -12.08 0.05
CA VAL A 311 19.56 -11.94 -0.86
C VAL A 311 20.66 -11.16 -0.18
N ASP A 312 21.89 -11.65 -0.30
CA ASP A 312 23.07 -10.89 0.08
C ASP A 312 23.21 -9.69 -0.85
N LEU A 313 23.61 -8.57 -0.25
CA LEU A 313 23.91 -7.35 -1.00
C LEU A 313 25.07 -7.64 -1.94
N ILE A 314 24.96 -7.27 -3.21
CA ILE A 314 26.09 -7.31 -4.14
C ILE A 314 26.86 -6.00 -3.95
N PRO A 315 28.05 -6.03 -3.33
CA PRO A 315 28.86 -4.83 -3.17
C PRO A 315 29.38 -4.39 -4.53
N ILE A 316 29.23 -3.10 -4.83
CA ILE A 316 29.81 -2.46 -6.02
C ILE A 316 30.65 -1.28 -5.48
N PRO A 317 31.81 -0.95 -6.05
CA PRO A 317 32.57 0.22 -5.61
C PRO A 317 31.69 1.49 -5.59
N GLY A 318 31.42 2.02 -4.38
CA GLY A 318 30.58 3.19 -4.13
C GLY A 318 29.05 2.96 -4.17
N SER A 319 28.56 1.75 -4.42
CA SER A 319 27.12 1.47 -4.47
C SER A 319 26.77 0.03 -4.12
N VAL A 320 25.48 -0.26 -3.95
CA VAL A 320 25.02 -1.63 -3.68
C VAL A 320 23.89 -1.99 -4.63
N MET A 321 23.94 -3.23 -5.13
CA MET A 321 22.84 -3.84 -5.86
C MET A 321 22.14 -4.88 -4.98
N ILE A 322 20.81 -4.84 -5.01
CA ILE A 322 19.93 -5.70 -4.22
C ILE A 322 19.10 -6.52 -5.20
N PRO A 323 19.43 -7.80 -5.42
CA PRO A 323 18.61 -8.70 -6.22
C PRO A 323 17.28 -9.01 -5.52
N ASP A 324 16.28 -9.43 -6.29
CA ASP A 324 14.95 -9.77 -5.77
C ASP A 324 14.89 -11.17 -5.14
N PHE A 325 15.61 -12.14 -5.73
CA PHE A 325 15.66 -13.52 -5.24
C PHE A 325 17.06 -14.12 -5.32
N ARG A 326 17.31 -15.11 -4.47
CA ARG A 326 18.46 -16.00 -4.49
C ARG A 326 17.97 -17.41 -4.77
N LEU A 327 18.56 -18.08 -5.75
CA LEU A 327 18.25 -19.44 -6.16
C LEU A 327 19.42 -20.32 -5.73
N VAL A 328 19.15 -21.29 -4.85
CA VAL A 328 20.17 -22.18 -4.29
C VAL A 328 19.88 -23.61 -4.73
N HIS A 329 20.84 -24.26 -5.35
CA HIS A 329 20.77 -25.69 -5.67
C HIS A 329 21.50 -26.51 -4.58
N PRO A 330 21.04 -27.74 -4.26
CA PRO A 330 21.68 -28.61 -3.26
C PRO A 330 23.14 -28.97 -3.53
N ASP A 331 23.62 -28.81 -4.78
CA ASP A 331 25.03 -29.03 -5.13
C ASP A 331 25.94 -27.80 -4.88
N GLY A 332 25.39 -26.72 -4.32
CA GLY A 332 26.12 -25.50 -3.98
C GLY A 332 26.08 -24.41 -5.06
N ARG A 333 25.46 -24.65 -6.23
CA ARG A 333 25.25 -23.58 -7.23
C ARG A 333 24.28 -22.52 -6.69
N ILE A 334 24.63 -21.25 -6.89
CA ILE A 334 23.83 -20.11 -6.44
C ILE A 334 23.67 -19.12 -7.60
N TYR A 335 22.43 -18.76 -7.92
CA TYR A 335 22.10 -17.69 -8.85
C TYR A 335 21.31 -16.58 -8.15
N LEU A 336 21.55 -15.33 -8.55
CA LEU A 336 20.83 -14.15 -8.09
C LEU A 336 19.86 -13.72 -9.19
N LEU A 337 18.61 -13.43 -8.86
CA LEU A 337 17.59 -13.04 -9.83
C LEU A 337 17.10 -11.63 -9.52
N GLU A 338 17.17 -10.75 -10.50
CA GLU A 338 16.61 -9.39 -10.46
C GLU A 338 15.56 -9.23 -11.55
N ILE A 339 14.37 -8.77 -11.18
CA ILE A 339 13.24 -8.53 -12.08
C ILE A 339 13.18 -7.05 -12.43
N VAL A 340 13.50 -6.74 -13.69
CA VAL A 340 13.42 -5.38 -14.26
C VAL A 340 12.07 -5.21 -14.94
N GLY A 341 11.12 -4.62 -14.21
CA GLY A 341 9.77 -4.34 -14.71
C GLY A 341 9.50 -2.89 -15.10
N TYR A 342 10.47 -1.98 -14.94
CA TYR A 342 10.25 -0.54 -15.05
C TYR A 342 11.05 0.13 -16.18
N TRP A 343 10.47 1.13 -16.86
CA TRP A 343 10.91 1.58 -18.19
C TRP A 343 11.70 2.89 -18.26
N ARG A 344 11.93 3.59 -17.14
CA ARG A 344 12.58 4.91 -17.24
C ARG A 344 14.02 4.83 -17.77
N PRO A 345 14.36 5.67 -18.75
CA PRO A 345 15.71 5.76 -19.28
C PRO A 345 16.80 5.92 -18.22
N GLU A 346 16.69 6.93 -17.36
CA GLU A 346 17.75 7.24 -16.39
C GLU A 346 17.91 6.13 -15.34
N TYR A 347 16.80 5.56 -14.89
CA TYR A 347 16.79 4.42 -13.97
C TYR A 347 17.44 3.20 -14.62
N LEU A 348 17.02 2.86 -15.84
CA LEU A 348 17.56 1.74 -16.59
C LEU A 348 19.06 1.93 -16.85
N GLN A 349 19.50 3.12 -17.26
CA GLN A 349 20.92 3.41 -17.46
C GLN A 349 21.74 3.17 -16.17
N LYS A 350 21.31 3.74 -15.04
CA LYS A 350 21.98 3.54 -13.75
C LYS A 350 21.97 2.07 -13.33
N LYS A 351 20.84 1.37 -13.49
CA LYS A 351 20.68 -0.04 -13.13
C LYS A 351 21.62 -0.94 -13.95
N PHE A 352 21.64 -0.77 -15.26
CA PHE A 352 22.51 -1.55 -16.14
C PHE A 352 23.99 -1.19 -15.95
N ALA A 353 24.31 0.05 -15.56
CA ALA A 353 25.66 0.41 -15.12
C ALA A 353 26.08 -0.34 -13.84
N GLN A 354 25.18 -0.49 -12.86
CA GLN A 354 25.43 -1.31 -11.67
C GLN A 354 25.67 -2.78 -12.03
N VAL A 355 24.84 -3.36 -12.90
CA VAL A 355 25.00 -4.74 -13.37
C VAL A 355 26.37 -4.96 -14.01
N ARG A 356 26.82 -4.03 -14.88
CA ARG A 356 28.15 -4.12 -15.50
C ARG A 356 29.28 -4.04 -14.48
N LYS A 357 29.16 -3.14 -13.49
CA LYS A 357 30.16 -2.99 -12.43
C LYS A 357 30.17 -4.14 -11.43
N ALA A 358 29.02 -4.77 -11.18
CA ALA A 358 28.91 -5.94 -10.32
C ALA A 358 29.69 -7.14 -10.87
N ASN A 359 29.83 -7.23 -12.20
CA ASN A 359 30.60 -8.25 -12.91
C ASN A 359 30.40 -9.67 -12.36
N SER A 360 29.12 -10.03 -12.19
CA SER A 360 28.68 -11.27 -11.53
C SER A 360 28.05 -12.20 -12.57
N ASP A 361 28.73 -13.32 -12.82
CA ASP A 361 28.32 -14.35 -13.81
C ASP A 361 27.11 -15.18 -13.33
N ASN A 362 26.82 -15.09 -12.03
CA ASN A 362 25.69 -15.76 -11.40
C ASN A 362 24.47 -14.84 -11.23
N LEU A 363 24.44 -13.69 -11.91
CA LEU A 363 23.27 -12.81 -11.94
C LEU A 363 22.37 -13.13 -13.14
N ILE A 364 21.06 -13.13 -12.89
CA ILE A 364 20.00 -13.29 -13.88
C ILE A 364 19.15 -12.02 -13.88
N LEU A 365 19.01 -11.40 -15.05
CA LEU A 365 18.13 -10.27 -15.28
C LEU A 365 16.88 -10.72 -16.01
N ALA A 366 15.74 -10.72 -15.32
CA ALA A 366 14.44 -10.88 -15.96
C ALA A 366 13.92 -9.52 -16.40
N ILE A 367 13.88 -9.25 -17.70
CA ILE A 367 13.51 -7.97 -18.30
C ILE A 367 12.12 -8.10 -18.92
N SER A 368 11.22 -7.16 -18.61
CA SER A 368 9.92 -7.12 -19.29
C SER A 368 10.07 -6.69 -20.75
N GLU A 369 9.44 -7.41 -21.68
CA GLU A 369 9.38 -7.07 -23.11
C GLU A 369 8.68 -5.73 -23.38
N ARG A 370 7.92 -5.22 -22.41
CA ARG A 370 7.29 -3.89 -22.48
C ARG A 370 8.30 -2.76 -22.35
N LEU A 371 9.54 -3.05 -21.96
CA LEU A 371 10.60 -2.06 -21.76
C LEU A 371 11.29 -1.74 -23.07
N ASN A 372 11.29 -0.47 -23.46
CA ASN A 372 12.04 0.00 -24.61
C ASN A 372 13.46 0.41 -24.19
N LEU A 373 14.37 -0.56 -24.12
CA LEU A 373 15.76 -0.33 -23.70
C LEU A 373 16.56 0.52 -24.69
N GLU A 374 16.25 0.44 -25.98
CA GLU A 374 16.90 1.24 -27.01
C GLU A 374 16.59 2.72 -26.84
N LYS A 375 15.31 3.06 -26.61
CA LYS A 375 14.89 4.44 -26.28
C LYS A 375 15.52 4.93 -24.98
N ALA A 376 15.82 4.02 -24.06
CA ALA A 376 16.54 4.33 -22.84
C ALA A 376 18.06 4.52 -23.05
N GLY A 377 18.59 4.29 -24.25
CA GLY A 377 20.03 4.34 -24.53
C GLY A 377 20.81 3.19 -23.88
N VAL A 378 20.14 2.12 -23.46
CA VAL A 378 20.76 0.96 -22.82
C VAL A 378 21.16 -0.05 -23.88
N LYS A 379 22.47 -0.22 -24.08
CA LYS A 379 23.01 -1.29 -24.91
C LYS A 379 23.13 -2.57 -24.09
N LEU A 380 22.78 -3.70 -24.69
CA LEU A 380 22.87 -5.01 -24.05
C LEU A 380 24.23 -5.71 -24.28
N ASP A 381 25.11 -5.10 -25.05
CA ASP A 381 26.43 -5.65 -25.36
C ASP A 381 27.30 -5.73 -24.09
N ASN A 382 27.96 -6.88 -23.89
CA ASN A 382 28.88 -7.14 -22.77
C ASN A 382 28.23 -7.00 -21.37
N ILE A 383 27.02 -7.55 -21.21
CA ILE A 383 26.41 -7.71 -19.88
C ILE A 383 26.84 -9.08 -19.32
N PRO A 384 27.47 -9.13 -18.13
CA PRO A 384 27.93 -10.39 -17.52
C PRO A 384 26.78 -11.27 -16.98
N ALA A 385 25.57 -10.70 -16.88
CA ALA A 385 24.38 -11.39 -16.39
C ALA A 385 23.61 -12.15 -17.50
N LYS A 386 22.99 -13.27 -17.12
CA LYS A 386 22.07 -14.03 -17.98
C LYS A 386 20.75 -13.26 -18.13
N ILE A 387 20.23 -13.11 -19.35
CA ILE A 387 19.02 -12.31 -19.62
C ILE A 387 17.81 -13.21 -19.93
N ILE A 388 16.67 -12.89 -19.31
CA ILE A 388 15.37 -13.53 -19.56
C ILE A 388 14.37 -12.47 -19.95
N TRP A 389 13.66 -12.66 -21.05
CA TRP A 389 12.57 -11.77 -21.45
C TRP A 389 11.21 -12.31 -21.02
N PHE A 390 10.31 -11.45 -20.55
CA PHE A 390 8.94 -11.84 -20.20
C PHE A 390 7.90 -10.77 -20.56
N LYS A 391 6.69 -11.19 -20.93
CA LYS A 391 5.59 -10.28 -21.29
C LYS A 391 4.89 -9.69 -20.08
N GLU A 392 4.06 -10.49 -19.42
CA GLU A 392 3.20 -10.03 -18.31
C GLU A 392 3.65 -10.57 -16.95
N LYS A 393 4.07 -11.83 -16.90
CA LYS A 393 4.50 -12.50 -15.68
C LYS A 393 5.73 -13.33 -15.98
N LEU A 394 6.74 -13.24 -15.12
CA LEU A 394 7.89 -14.13 -15.17
C LEU A 394 7.44 -15.55 -14.78
N LEU A 395 7.76 -16.52 -15.63
CA LEU A 395 7.47 -17.93 -15.37
C LEU A 395 8.71 -18.60 -14.76
N PRO A 396 8.58 -19.29 -13.61
CA PRO A 396 9.70 -20.03 -13.03
C PRO A 396 10.40 -20.99 -14.00
N LYS A 397 9.63 -21.64 -14.90
CA LYS A 397 10.19 -22.53 -15.93
C LYS A 397 11.21 -21.85 -16.85
N SER A 398 10.99 -20.58 -17.18
CA SER A 398 11.92 -19.80 -18.01
C SER A 398 13.23 -19.51 -17.27
N VAL A 399 13.18 -19.39 -15.95
CA VAL A 399 14.37 -19.23 -15.10
C VAL A 399 15.14 -20.55 -14.99
N LEU A 400 14.43 -21.65 -14.73
CA LEU A 400 15.02 -23.00 -14.65
C LEU A 400 15.77 -23.36 -15.93
N ALA A 401 15.18 -23.10 -17.10
CA ALA A 401 15.79 -23.39 -18.41
C ALA A 401 17.15 -22.70 -18.68
N ILE A 402 17.53 -21.73 -17.85
CA ILE A 402 18.76 -20.93 -17.99
C ILE A 402 19.82 -21.32 -16.94
N ILE A 403 19.42 -22.03 -15.89
CA ILE A 403 20.29 -22.42 -14.76
C ILE A 403 20.48 -23.94 -14.64
N ASP A 404 19.55 -24.74 -15.17
CA ASP A 404 19.73 -26.16 -15.44
C ASP A 404 20.60 -26.37 -16.68
#